data_AF-A0A497ANI8-F1
#
_entry.id   AF-A0A497ANI8-F1
#
_cell.length_a   1.000
_cell.length_b   1.000
_cell.length_c   1.000
_cell.angle_alpha   90.00
_cell.angle_beta   90.00
_cell.angle_gamma   90.00
#
_symmetry.space_group_name_H-M   'P 1'
#
loop_
_entity.id
_entity.type
_entity.pdbx_description
1 polymer ?
#
loop_
_entity_poly.entity_id
_entity_poly.type
_entity_poly.pdbx_seq_one_letter_code
_entity_poly.pdbx_strand_id
1 'polypeptide(L)'
;MERRREIVEAFLKAEKLLTPRALSFLEKTKDYRAFLKVKREKLVLDIEDFATFETQVDRVKILLNITSLPTQLEVRDFARFYRDRYEKLRDIIVKRIEGDYISIDKLGGEEKLLVVMVREIREQNDKVLLEVEDLTGKCSVLVDKETAKEVERDDVIAIRCRKFGDLAYATVIMYPDVPIRKPKTGRGKLLIVSDLHLDEAPIEQARKLVSWFINSDVKFLLIAGDIGDLKALESLLSDVPREKTVFFIPGEIDDKRYPAPPMETRNSVLVPLSN
;
A
#
# COMPACT_ATOMS: atom_id res chain seq x y z
N MET A 1 -19.73 -21.49 -9.28
CA MET A 1 -19.40 -22.81 -8.70
C MET A 1 -18.54 -23.66 -9.62
N GLU A 2 -18.80 -23.68 -10.93
CA GLU A 2 -18.06 -24.51 -11.90
C GLU A 2 -16.56 -24.17 -12.00
N ARG A 3 -16.22 -22.88 -12.12
CA ARG A 3 -14.82 -22.39 -12.17
C ARG A 3 -14.00 -22.74 -10.91
N ARG A 4 -14.62 -22.65 -9.73
CA ARG A 4 -13.98 -23.00 -8.45
C ARG A 4 -13.52 -24.46 -8.44
N ARG A 5 -14.43 -25.33 -8.86
CA ARG A 5 -14.20 -26.77 -8.93
C ARG A 5 -13.11 -27.09 -9.95
N GLU A 6 -13.15 -26.45 -11.12
CA GLU A 6 -12.13 -26.60 -12.17
C GLU A 6 -10.72 -26.26 -11.66
N ILE A 7 -10.56 -25.13 -10.95
CA ILE A 7 -9.29 -24.71 -10.36
C ILE A 7 -8.79 -25.74 -9.34
N VAL A 8 -9.66 -26.16 -8.42
CA VAL A 8 -9.30 -27.14 -7.38
C VAL A 8 -8.87 -28.47 -8.01
N GLU A 9 -9.63 -28.98 -8.98
CA GLU A 9 -9.30 -30.24 -9.66
C GLU A 9 -7.96 -30.15 -10.41
N ALA A 10 -7.65 -29.00 -11.02
CA ALA A 10 -6.40 -28.81 -11.74
C ALA A 10 -5.17 -28.78 -10.81
N PHE A 11 -5.27 -28.13 -9.65
CA PHE A 11 -4.19 -28.11 -8.66
C PHE A 11 -4.03 -29.45 -7.93
N LEU A 12 -5.12 -30.18 -7.68
CA LEU A 12 -5.07 -31.53 -7.13
C LEU A 12 -4.36 -32.51 -8.07
N LYS A 13 -4.63 -32.43 -9.39
CA LYS A 13 -3.91 -33.22 -10.41
C LYS A 13 -2.41 -32.91 -10.46
N ALA A 14 -2.02 -31.71 -10.04
CA ALA A 14 -0.62 -31.29 -9.91
C ALA A 14 -0.03 -31.56 -8.51
N GLU A 15 -0.73 -32.33 -7.67
CA GLU A 15 -0.33 -32.67 -6.29
C GLU A 15 -0.15 -31.44 -5.39
N LYS A 16 -1.01 -30.43 -5.56
CA LYS A 16 -1.03 -29.19 -4.78
C LYS A 16 -2.38 -28.95 -4.12
N LEU A 17 -2.33 -28.43 -2.90
CA LEU A 17 -3.48 -27.97 -2.12
C LEU A 17 -3.51 -26.44 -2.09
N LEU A 18 -4.70 -25.85 -2.10
CA LEU A 18 -4.91 -24.40 -2.07
C LEU A 18 -5.53 -23.99 -0.73
N THR A 19 -5.03 -22.93 -0.11
CA THR A 19 -5.77 -22.27 0.98
C THR A 19 -7.06 -21.64 0.45
N PRO A 20 -8.07 -21.36 1.31
CA PRO A 20 -9.28 -20.65 0.89
C PRO A 20 -8.97 -19.28 0.25
N ARG A 21 -7.95 -18.57 0.75
CA ARG A 21 -7.50 -17.27 0.23
C ARG A 21 -6.88 -17.41 -1.16
N ALA A 22 -6.00 -18.39 -1.35
CA ALA A 22 -5.42 -18.71 -2.66
C ALA A 22 -6.48 -19.07 -3.71
N LEU A 23 -7.46 -19.90 -3.34
CA LEU A 23 -8.54 -20.28 -4.25
C LEU A 23 -9.39 -19.08 -4.65
N SER A 24 -9.77 -18.23 -3.70
CA SER A 24 -10.52 -17.00 -3.97
C SER A 24 -9.74 -16.01 -4.83
N PHE A 25 -8.40 -15.99 -4.75
CA PHE A 25 -7.55 -15.22 -5.65
C PHE A 25 -7.59 -15.78 -7.07
N LEU A 26 -7.35 -17.08 -7.24
CA LEU A 26 -7.31 -17.75 -8.55
C LEU A 26 -8.66 -17.73 -9.29
N GLU A 27 -9.78 -17.75 -8.57
CA GLU A 27 -11.12 -17.57 -9.15
C GLU A 27 -11.26 -16.22 -9.88
N LYS A 28 -10.57 -15.19 -9.38
CA LYS A 28 -10.59 -13.83 -9.95
C LYS A 28 -9.54 -13.66 -11.06
N THR A 29 -8.54 -14.52 -11.14
CA THR A 29 -7.48 -14.44 -12.16
C THR A 29 -7.94 -14.95 -13.51
N LYS A 30 -7.64 -14.21 -14.60
CA LYS A 30 -8.05 -14.57 -15.97
C LYS A 30 -7.44 -15.90 -16.45
N ASP A 31 -6.20 -16.22 -16.08
CA ASP A 31 -5.55 -17.49 -16.44
C ASP A 31 -4.83 -18.14 -15.24
N TYR A 32 -5.53 -19.03 -14.52
CA TYR A 32 -4.95 -19.78 -13.41
C TYR A 32 -3.98 -20.89 -13.87
N ARG A 33 -4.04 -21.30 -15.14
CA ARG A 33 -3.26 -22.44 -15.65
C ARG A 33 -1.78 -22.11 -15.77
N ALA A 34 -1.43 -20.84 -15.91
CA ALA A 34 -0.05 -20.37 -15.86
C ALA A 34 0.67 -20.80 -14.56
N PHE A 35 -0.05 -20.81 -13.43
CA PHE A 35 0.52 -21.17 -12.12
C PHE A 35 0.78 -22.67 -11.95
N LEU A 36 0.15 -23.54 -12.76
CA LEU A 36 0.39 -25.00 -12.74
C LEU A 36 1.71 -25.38 -13.41
N LYS A 37 2.24 -24.53 -14.31
CA LYS A 37 3.49 -24.79 -15.04
C LYS A 37 4.73 -24.55 -14.18
N VAL A 38 4.56 -23.89 -13.03
CA VAL A 38 5.66 -23.56 -12.12
C VAL A 38 5.88 -24.73 -11.16
N LYS A 39 6.99 -25.46 -11.31
CA LYS A 39 7.36 -26.52 -10.38
C LYS A 39 7.69 -25.92 -9.01
N ARG A 40 6.93 -26.30 -7.98
CA ARG A 40 7.14 -25.89 -6.59
C ARG A 40 7.20 -27.13 -5.71
N GLU A 41 8.10 -27.15 -4.73
CA GLU A 41 8.23 -28.26 -3.77
C GLU A 41 7.13 -28.23 -2.71
N LYS A 42 6.58 -27.04 -2.42
CA LYS A 42 5.54 -26.84 -1.39
C LYS A 42 4.22 -27.54 -1.74
N LEU A 43 3.64 -28.27 -0.77
CA LEU A 43 2.37 -29.02 -0.95
C LEU A 43 1.14 -28.10 -0.85
N VAL A 44 1.12 -27.19 0.12
CA VAL A 44 0.00 -26.26 0.36
C VAL A 44 0.40 -24.86 -0.10
N LEU A 45 -0.38 -24.28 -1.01
CA LEU A 45 -0.16 -22.97 -1.61
C LEU A 45 -1.16 -21.95 -1.04
N ASP A 46 -0.62 -20.83 -0.56
CA ASP A 46 -1.34 -19.66 -0.06
C ASP A 46 -1.23 -18.48 -1.03
N ILE A 47 -1.97 -17.40 -0.78
CA ILE A 47 -2.01 -16.22 -1.65
C ILE A 47 -0.62 -15.62 -1.89
N GLU A 48 0.28 -15.66 -0.90
CA GLU A 48 1.65 -15.16 -1.02
C GLU A 48 2.49 -15.98 -2.00
N ASP A 49 2.15 -17.26 -2.16
CA ASP A 49 2.78 -18.11 -3.16
C ASP A 49 2.33 -17.68 -4.57
N PHE A 50 1.14 -17.10 -4.75
CA PHE A 50 0.70 -16.57 -6.06
C PHE A 50 1.09 -15.11 -6.28
N ALA A 51 1.28 -14.34 -5.20
CA ALA A 51 1.74 -12.94 -5.24
C ALA A 51 3.23 -12.80 -5.65
N THR A 52 3.98 -13.90 -5.66
CA THR A 52 5.33 -13.96 -6.20
C THR A 52 5.29 -14.22 -7.70
N PHE A 53 5.33 -13.14 -8.49
CA PHE A 53 5.66 -13.21 -9.90
C PHE A 53 7.17 -13.52 -10.04
N GLU A 54 7.54 -14.79 -9.85
CA GLU A 54 8.90 -15.24 -10.17
C GLU A 54 9.03 -15.32 -11.69
N THR A 55 9.56 -14.28 -12.33
CA THR A 55 10.19 -14.52 -13.63
C THR A 55 11.39 -15.42 -13.37
N GLN A 56 11.53 -16.51 -14.11
CA GLN A 56 12.59 -17.51 -13.86
C GLN A 56 14.03 -16.95 -13.97
N VAL A 57 14.20 -15.68 -14.33
CA VAL A 57 15.48 -15.02 -14.52
C VAL A 57 15.74 -13.92 -13.49
N ASP A 58 14.72 -13.27 -12.92
CA ASP A 58 14.89 -12.14 -12.00
C ASP A 58 13.83 -12.12 -10.88
N ARG A 59 14.29 -12.04 -9.62
CA ARG A 59 13.42 -12.16 -8.44
C ARG A 59 12.70 -10.85 -8.13
N VAL A 60 11.57 -10.58 -8.79
CA VAL A 60 10.63 -9.51 -8.38
C VAL A 60 9.53 -10.11 -7.50
N LYS A 61 9.20 -9.42 -6.40
CA LYS A 61 8.09 -9.79 -5.52
C LYS A 61 7.12 -8.62 -5.40
N ILE A 62 5.87 -8.85 -5.81
CA ILE A 62 4.78 -7.90 -5.59
C ILE A 62 4.26 -8.15 -4.17
N LEU A 63 4.41 -7.17 -3.28
CA LEU A 63 4.00 -7.32 -1.88
C LEU A 63 2.50 -7.09 -1.67
N LEU A 64 1.93 -6.17 -2.45
CA LEU A 64 0.53 -5.80 -2.39
C LEU A 64 0.07 -5.34 -3.78
N ASN A 65 -1.11 -5.80 -4.20
CA ASN A 65 -1.78 -5.33 -5.40
C ASN A 65 -3.30 -5.45 -5.17
N ILE A 66 -4.02 -4.32 -5.19
CA ILE A 66 -5.44 -4.26 -4.85
C ILE A 66 -6.26 -4.50 -6.11
N THR A 67 -6.62 -5.76 -6.38
CA THR A 67 -7.28 -6.14 -7.64
C THR A 67 -8.80 -5.93 -7.66
N SER A 68 -9.41 -5.58 -6.52
CA SER A 68 -10.86 -5.39 -6.44
C SER A 68 -11.22 -4.48 -5.29
N LEU A 69 -12.15 -3.56 -5.54
CA LEU A 69 -12.75 -2.71 -4.53
C LEU A 69 -14.13 -3.25 -4.10
N PRO A 70 -14.59 -2.95 -2.88
CA PRO A 70 -15.98 -3.18 -2.49
C PRO A 70 -16.94 -2.44 -3.44
N THR A 71 -18.03 -3.09 -3.82
CA THR A 71 -19.05 -2.48 -4.69
C THR A 71 -19.89 -1.43 -3.97
N GLN A 72 -20.00 -1.53 -2.64
CA GLN A 72 -20.70 -0.60 -1.76
C GLN A 72 -19.92 -0.44 -0.46
N LEU A 73 -19.99 0.74 0.13
CA LEU A 73 -19.40 1.06 1.42
C LEU A 73 -20.52 1.33 2.43
N GLU A 74 -20.46 0.66 3.58
CA GLU A 74 -21.34 0.89 4.71
C GLU A 74 -20.62 1.62 5.83
N VAL A 75 -21.36 2.22 6.77
CA VAL A 75 -20.79 2.92 7.94
C VAL A 75 -19.80 2.04 8.72
N ARG A 76 -20.06 0.72 8.80
CA ARG A 76 -19.16 -0.25 9.44
C ARG A 76 -17.80 -0.35 8.75
N ASP A 77 -17.73 -0.12 7.44
CA ASP A 77 -16.48 -0.17 6.69
C ASP A 77 -15.60 1.04 7.01
N PHE A 78 -16.20 2.22 7.18
CA PHE A 78 -15.50 3.41 7.66
C PHE A 78 -14.98 3.21 9.09
N ALA A 79 -15.84 2.74 10.00
CA ALA A 79 -15.42 2.46 11.38
C ALA A 79 -14.28 1.44 11.43
N ARG A 80 -14.34 0.38 10.61
CA ARG A 80 -13.26 -0.61 10.47
C ARG A 80 -11.99 0.02 9.92
N PHE A 81 -12.08 0.86 8.89
CA PHE A 81 -10.91 1.52 8.29
C PHE A 81 -10.13 2.37 9.29
N TYR A 82 -10.80 3.23 10.06
CA TYR A 82 -10.13 4.05 11.08
C TYR A 82 -9.60 3.22 12.25
N ARG A 83 -10.31 2.14 12.64
CA ARG A 83 -9.80 1.18 13.63
C ARG A 83 -8.53 0.49 13.13
N ASP A 84 -8.54 -0.04 11.91
CA ASP A 84 -7.39 -0.72 11.30
C ASP A 84 -6.19 0.26 11.16
N ARG A 85 -6.46 1.53 10.82
CA ARG A 85 -5.44 2.60 10.77
C ARG A 85 -4.82 2.81 12.15
N TYR A 86 -5.65 3.00 13.17
CA TYR A 86 -5.23 3.19 14.55
C TYR A 86 -4.37 2.01 15.03
N GLU A 87 -4.86 0.79 14.90
CA GLU A 87 -4.20 -0.41 15.39
C GLU A 87 -2.84 -0.63 14.69
N LYS A 88 -2.77 -0.49 13.36
CA LYS A 88 -1.52 -0.65 12.61
C LYS A 88 -0.48 0.38 13.01
N LEU A 89 -0.87 1.66 13.10
CA LEU A 89 0.07 2.74 13.45
C LEU A 89 0.48 2.66 14.93
N ARG A 90 -0.44 2.30 15.82
CA ARG A 90 -0.16 2.02 17.23
C ARG A 90 0.88 0.92 17.38
N ASP A 91 0.72 -0.20 16.68
CA ASP A 91 1.66 -1.31 16.77
C ASP A 91 3.05 -0.92 16.25
N ILE A 92 3.12 -0.04 15.24
CA ILE A 92 4.39 0.54 14.77
C ILE A 92 5.02 1.42 15.84
N ILE A 93 4.26 2.34 16.43
CA ILE A 93 4.72 3.27 17.46
C ILE A 93 5.25 2.51 18.68
N VAL A 94 4.44 1.63 19.28
CA VAL A 94 4.78 0.90 20.50
C VAL A 94 6.00 0.00 20.31
N LYS A 95 6.21 -0.52 19.08
CA LYS A 95 7.38 -1.35 18.76
C LYS A 95 8.67 -0.55 18.61
N ARG A 96 8.59 0.74 18.30
CA ARG A 96 9.75 1.59 17.96
C ARG A 96 10.13 2.56 19.06
N ILE A 97 9.14 3.02 19.81
CA ILE A 97 9.30 3.98 20.89
C ILE A 97 9.04 3.22 22.19
N GLU A 98 10.07 3.11 23.02
CA GLU A 98 9.94 2.49 24.34
C GLU A 98 9.19 3.42 25.28
N GLY A 99 8.28 2.87 26.08
CA GLY A 99 7.45 3.69 26.95
C GLY A 99 6.39 2.91 27.74
N ASP A 100 5.93 3.52 28.83
CA ASP A 100 4.76 3.06 29.58
C ASP A 100 3.49 3.61 28.93
N TYR A 101 2.95 2.83 27.99
CA TYR A 101 1.74 3.18 27.25
C TYR A 101 0.49 2.78 28.00
N ILE A 102 -0.42 3.73 28.17
CA ILE A 102 -1.75 3.49 28.72
C ILE A 102 -2.84 3.96 27.73
N SER A 103 -4.06 3.54 27.98
CA SER A 103 -5.26 4.03 27.29
C SER A 103 -5.79 5.32 27.94
N ILE A 104 -6.57 6.09 27.19
CA ILE A 104 -7.12 7.38 27.62
C ILE A 104 -7.93 7.24 28.92
N ASP A 105 -8.73 6.18 29.06
CA ASP A 105 -9.55 5.91 30.26
C ASP A 105 -8.74 5.75 31.56
N LYS A 106 -7.44 5.45 31.44
CA LYS A 106 -6.51 5.31 32.57
C LYS A 106 -5.65 6.55 32.83
N LEU A 107 -5.77 7.59 31.99
CA LEU A 107 -4.94 8.79 32.12
C LEU A 107 -5.30 9.55 33.41
N GLY A 108 -4.30 9.68 34.29
CA GLY A 108 -4.39 10.42 35.55
C GLY A 108 -3.37 11.56 35.64
N GLY A 109 -3.02 11.95 36.86
CA GLY A 109 -2.09 13.06 37.12
C GLY A 109 -0.61 12.73 36.85
N GLU A 110 -0.27 11.44 36.69
CA GLU A 110 1.08 11.02 36.32
C GLU A 110 1.33 11.20 34.82
N GLU A 111 2.57 11.54 34.45
CA GLU A 111 2.97 11.62 33.05
C GLU A 111 3.10 10.22 32.46
N LYS A 112 2.36 9.97 31.39
CA LYS A 112 2.29 8.68 30.70
C LYS A 112 2.32 8.89 29.18
N LEU A 113 2.50 7.81 28.44
CA LEU A 113 2.39 7.82 27.00
C LEU A 113 1.03 7.29 26.56
N LEU A 114 0.41 8.00 25.62
CA LEU A 114 -0.80 7.57 24.94
C LEU A 114 -0.49 7.37 23.47
N VAL A 115 -1.17 6.43 22.82
CA VAL A 115 -1.28 6.42 21.35
C VAL A 115 -2.70 6.78 20.99
N VAL A 116 -2.88 7.83 20.22
CA VAL A 116 -4.18 8.44 19.94
C VAL A 116 -4.29 8.84 18.48
N MET A 117 -5.53 8.92 17.99
CA MET A 117 -5.86 9.54 16.71
C MET A 117 -6.33 10.97 16.91
N VAL A 118 -5.84 11.91 16.10
CA VAL A 118 -6.22 13.32 16.16
C VAL A 118 -7.53 13.54 15.43
N ARG A 119 -8.55 14.05 16.13
CA ARG A 119 -9.88 14.30 15.57
C ARG A 119 -10.08 15.75 15.16
N GLU A 120 -9.56 16.68 15.95
CA GLU A 120 -9.71 18.11 15.72
C GLU A 120 -8.50 18.86 16.26
N ILE A 121 -8.14 19.97 15.59
CA ILE A 121 -7.01 20.84 15.95
C ILE A 121 -7.56 22.25 16.06
N ARG A 122 -7.39 22.88 17.22
CA ARG A 122 -7.82 24.27 17.47
C ARG A 122 -6.65 25.09 17.97
N GLU A 123 -6.20 26.05 17.19
CA GLU A 123 -5.15 26.98 17.62
C GLU A 123 -5.69 27.98 18.66
N GLN A 124 -4.89 28.26 19.69
CA GLN A 124 -5.18 29.23 20.74
C GLN A 124 -3.90 29.98 21.14
N ASN A 125 -3.64 31.13 20.53
CA ASN A 125 -2.44 31.95 20.77
C ASN A 125 -1.14 31.14 20.61
N ASP A 126 -0.43 30.88 21.72
CA ASP A 126 0.82 30.13 21.82
C ASP A 126 0.63 28.62 22.02
N LYS A 127 -0.62 28.16 22.15
CA LYS A 127 -1.00 26.77 22.35
C LYS A 127 -1.88 26.24 21.22
N VAL A 128 -1.97 24.92 21.16
CA VAL A 128 -2.91 24.19 20.32
C VAL A 128 -3.69 23.22 21.21
N LEU A 129 -5.01 23.22 21.06
CA LEU A 129 -5.90 22.26 21.68
C LEU A 129 -6.20 21.14 20.66
N LEU A 130 -5.72 19.94 20.95
CA LEU A 130 -5.97 18.74 20.18
C LEU A 130 -7.11 17.95 20.81
N GLU A 131 -8.17 17.68 20.05
CA GLU A 131 -9.16 16.68 20.44
C GLU A 131 -8.69 15.34 19.90
N VAL A 132 -8.37 14.41 20.79
CA VAL A 132 -7.81 13.10 20.42
C VAL A 132 -8.68 11.96 20.93
N GLU A 133 -8.60 10.80 20.26
CA GLU A 133 -9.35 9.60 20.64
C GLU A 133 -8.53 8.32 20.51
N ASP A 134 -8.89 7.33 21.31
CA ASP A 134 -8.44 5.94 21.19
C ASP A 134 -9.65 4.99 21.26
N LEU A 135 -9.41 3.69 21.40
CA LEU A 135 -10.49 2.71 21.51
C LEU A 135 -11.29 2.77 22.83
N THR A 136 -10.81 3.54 23.82
CA THR A 136 -11.38 3.65 25.16
C THR A 136 -12.13 4.96 25.40
N GLY A 137 -11.78 6.03 24.69
CA GLY A 137 -12.44 7.31 24.86
C GLY A 137 -11.81 8.46 24.10
N LYS A 138 -12.11 9.68 24.56
CA LYS A 138 -11.64 10.95 24.00
C LYS A 138 -10.98 11.80 25.08
N CYS A 139 -10.04 12.65 24.67
CA CYS A 139 -9.34 13.55 25.56
C CYS A 139 -9.00 14.86 24.83
N SER A 140 -9.14 15.99 25.52
CA SER A 140 -8.67 17.29 25.06
C SER A 140 -7.25 17.51 25.58
N VAL A 141 -6.29 17.69 24.66
CA VAL A 141 -4.86 17.80 24.96
C VAL A 141 -4.38 19.19 24.58
N LEU A 142 -3.88 19.96 25.55
CA LEU A 142 -3.23 21.24 25.32
C LEU A 142 -1.72 21.04 25.13
N VAL A 143 -1.17 21.62 24.07
CA VAL A 143 0.23 21.47 23.68
C VAL A 143 0.78 22.79 23.15
N ASP A 144 2.08 23.01 23.26
CA ASP A 144 2.75 24.16 22.66
C ASP A 144 2.60 24.17 21.14
N LYS A 145 2.36 25.35 20.57
CA LYS A 145 2.18 25.50 19.12
C LYS A 145 3.37 24.97 18.31
N GLU A 146 4.59 25.19 18.79
CA GLU A 146 5.80 24.68 18.14
C GLU A 146 5.85 23.15 18.12
N THR A 147 5.41 22.49 19.19
CA THR A 147 5.38 21.01 19.29
C THR A 147 4.29 20.40 18.40
N ALA A 148 3.18 21.11 18.18
CA ALA A 148 2.06 20.64 17.39
C ALA A 148 2.05 21.11 15.92
N LYS A 149 3.13 21.76 15.47
CA LYS A 149 3.19 22.45 14.17
C LYS A 149 2.92 21.55 12.96
N GLU A 150 3.33 20.29 13.04
CA GLU A 150 3.20 19.29 11.97
C GLU A 150 2.06 18.28 12.23
N VAL A 151 1.25 18.50 13.26
CA VAL A 151 0.13 17.60 13.57
C VAL A 151 -0.99 17.88 12.58
N GLU A 152 -1.48 16.83 11.93
CA GLU A 152 -2.63 16.89 11.05
C GLU A 152 -3.83 16.12 11.61
N ARG A 153 -5.00 16.40 11.05
CA ARG A 153 -6.20 15.64 11.39
C ARG A 153 -6.07 14.20 10.89
N ASP A 154 -6.62 13.27 11.67
CA ASP A 154 -6.60 11.82 11.47
C ASP A 154 -5.21 11.17 11.60
N ASP A 155 -4.20 11.93 12.05
CA ASP A 155 -2.89 11.42 12.46
C ASP A 155 -3.02 10.46 13.63
N VAL A 156 -2.20 9.40 13.63
CA VAL A 156 -2.04 8.53 14.79
C VAL A 156 -0.65 8.77 15.38
N ILE A 157 -0.62 9.36 16.57
CA ILE A 157 0.59 9.84 17.23
C ILE A 157 0.71 9.29 18.66
N ALA A 158 1.94 9.18 19.13
CA ALA A 158 2.23 9.02 20.55
C ALA A 158 2.34 10.39 21.21
N ILE A 159 1.65 10.57 22.33
CA ILE A 159 1.70 11.81 23.11
C ILE A 159 2.17 11.48 24.53
N ARG A 160 3.20 12.18 25.00
CA ARG A 160 3.57 12.18 26.41
C ARG A 160 2.79 13.27 27.11
N CYS A 161 1.89 12.89 28.01
CA CYS A 161 1.02 13.84 28.69
C CYS A 161 0.62 13.39 30.10
N ARG A 162 0.10 14.35 30.86
CA ARG A 162 -0.56 14.14 32.16
C ARG A 162 -1.88 14.87 32.20
N LYS A 163 -2.87 14.34 32.92
CA LYS A 163 -4.18 14.96 33.10
C LYS A 163 -4.15 15.97 34.24
N PHE A 164 -4.78 17.12 34.02
CA PHE A 164 -5.01 18.14 35.04
C PHE A 164 -6.43 18.70 34.87
N GLY A 165 -7.33 18.30 35.78
CA GLY A 165 -8.76 18.53 35.62
C GLY A 165 -9.31 17.76 34.41
N ASP A 166 -9.98 18.47 33.51
CA ASP A 166 -10.59 17.88 32.30
C ASP A 166 -9.64 17.88 31.09
N LEU A 167 -8.50 18.57 31.18
CA LEU A 167 -7.51 18.67 30.10
C LEU A 167 -6.29 17.78 30.38
N ALA A 168 -5.66 17.30 29.32
CA ALA A 168 -4.31 16.78 29.38
C ALA A 168 -3.31 17.81 28.87
N TYR A 169 -2.12 17.83 29.44
CA TYR A 169 -1.02 18.69 29.00
C TYR A 169 0.07 17.83 28.40
N ALA A 170 0.38 18.04 27.13
CA ALA A 170 1.40 17.28 26.42
C ALA A 170 2.75 17.99 26.45
N THR A 171 3.80 17.22 26.69
CA THR A 171 5.19 17.68 26.67
C THR A 171 5.90 17.31 25.37
N VAL A 172 5.53 16.17 24.77
CA VAL A 172 6.16 15.65 23.55
C VAL A 172 5.11 14.96 22.68
N ILE A 173 5.20 15.21 21.37
CA ILE A 173 4.49 14.47 20.32
C ILE A 173 5.52 13.65 19.55
N MET A 174 5.22 12.37 19.31
CA MET A 174 6.07 11.44 18.59
C MET A 174 5.27 10.72 17.51
N TYR A 175 5.89 10.56 16.34
CA TYR A 175 5.28 9.93 15.18
C TYR A 175 5.77 8.47 15.04
N PRO A 176 5.05 7.62 14.29
CA PRO A 176 5.54 6.28 13.94
C PRO A 176 6.94 6.29 13.28
N ASP A 177 7.22 7.37 12.55
CA ASP A 177 8.45 7.69 11.80
C ASP A 177 8.93 6.54 10.88
N VAL A 178 10.13 6.62 10.30
CA VAL A 178 10.79 5.54 9.57
C VAL A 178 12.13 5.26 10.27
N PRO A 179 12.39 4.03 10.73
CA PRO A 179 13.60 3.73 11.47
C PRO A 179 14.81 3.88 10.54
N ILE A 180 15.82 4.63 11.00
CA ILE A 180 17.08 4.78 10.29
C ILE A 180 17.81 3.43 10.33
N ARG A 181 17.72 2.67 9.24
CA ARG A 181 18.36 1.36 9.08
C ARG A 181 19.29 1.39 7.87
N LYS A 182 20.39 0.62 7.93
CA LYS A 182 21.21 0.40 6.75
C LYS A 182 20.33 -0.29 5.68
N PRO A 183 20.21 0.26 4.47
CA PRO A 183 19.42 -0.36 3.41
C PRO A 183 20.03 -1.72 3.07
N LYS A 184 19.18 -2.69 2.74
CA LYS A 184 19.67 -3.92 2.12
C LYS A 184 20.23 -3.54 0.76
N THR A 185 21.51 -3.83 0.54
CA THR A 185 22.16 -3.56 -0.75
C THR A 185 21.90 -4.72 -1.70
N GLY A 186 21.58 -4.38 -2.94
CA GLY A 186 21.41 -5.31 -4.06
C GLY A 186 21.97 -4.70 -5.33
N ARG A 187 22.15 -5.50 -6.37
CA ARG A 187 22.55 -5.05 -7.70
C ARG A 187 21.39 -5.23 -8.66
N GLY A 188 21.05 -4.19 -9.40
CA GLY A 188 19.97 -4.17 -10.38
C GLY A 188 19.74 -2.78 -10.91
N LYS A 189 19.13 -2.68 -12.09
CA LYS A 189 18.73 -1.41 -12.71
C LYS A 189 17.22 -1.43 -12.93
N LEU A 190 16.57 -0.32 -12.59
CA LEU A 190 15.14 -0.08 -12.77
C LEU A 190 15.01 1.31 -13.41
N LEU A 191 14.25 1.40 -14.50
CA LEU A 191 13.81 2.67 -15.07
C LEU A 191 12.46 3.02 -14.44
N ILE A 192 12.31 4.22 -13.90
CA ILE A 192 11.05 4.72 -13.33
C ILE A 192 10.70 5.99 -14.07
N VAL A 193 9.47 6.06 -14.56
CA VAL A 193 8.86 7.23 -15.21
C VAL A 193 7.45 7.40 -14.69
N SER A 194 6.88 8.59 -14.81
CA SER A 194 5.49 8.92 -14.48
C SER A 194 4.98 9.96 -15.46
N ASP A 195 3.69 10.32 -15.37
CA ASP A 195 3.12 11.49 -16.04
C ASP A 195 3.30 11.46 -17.55
N LEU A 196 3.11 10.29 -18.16
CA LEU A 196 3.27 10.13 -19.61
C LEU A 196 2.24 10.94 -20.42
N HIS A 197 1.01 11.07 -19.91
CA HIS A 197 -0.08 11.83 -20.53
C HIS A 197 -0.20 11.57 -22.04
N LEU A 198 -0.25 10.31 -22.47
CA LEU A 198 -0.13 9.90 -23.88
C LEU A 198 -1.29 10.34 -24.77
N ASP A 199 -2.36 10.85 -24.18
CA ASP A 199 -3.49 11.50 -24.84
C ASP A 199 -3.19 12.93 -25.31
N GLU A 200 -2.22 13.60 -24.67
CA GLU A 200 -1.84 15.00 -24.97
C GLU A 200 -0.37 15.15 -25.37
N ALA A 201 0.52 14.37 -24.76
CA ALA A 201 1.95 14.46 -24.93
C ALA A 201 2.41 13.88 -26.29
N PRO A 202 3.42 14.50 -26.93
CA PRO A 202 3.92 13.98 -28.20
C PRO A 202 4.58 12.61 -28.03
N ILE A 203 4.02 11.61 -28.72
CA ILE A 203 4.39 10.18 -28.59
C ILE A 203 5.83 9.86 -29.01
N GLU A 204 6.44 10.70 -29.84
CA GLU A 204 7.79 10.48 -30.36
C GLU A 204 8.88 10.54 -29.28
N GLN A 205 8.68 11.36 -28.25
CA GLN A 205 9.57 11.43 -27.09
C GLN A 205 9.48 10.14 -26.29
N ALA A 206 8.28 9.64 -26.05
CA ALA A 206 8.04 8.35 -25.39
C ALA A 206 8.64 7.19 -26.21
N ARG A 207 8.56 7.25 -27.55
CA ARG A 207 9.14 6.24 -28.44
C ARG A 207 10.66 6.19 -28.34
N LYS A 208 11.33 7.34 -28.23
CA LYS A 208 12.78 7.40 -28.01
C LYS A 208 13.17 6.79 -26.67
N LEU A 209 12.42 7.09 -25.60
CA LEU A 209 12.61 6.48 -24.28
C LEU A 209 12.47 4.95 -24.33
N VAL A 210 11.41 4.44 -24.96
CA VAL A 210 11.18 2.99 -25.06
C VAL A 210 12.25 2.33 -25.93
N SER A 211 12.65 2.96 -27.02
CA SER A 211 13.75 2.46 -27.86
C SER A 211 15.06 2.38 -27.08
N TRP A 212 15.36 3.38 -26.25
CA TRP A 212 16.50 3.33 -25.34
C TRP A 212 16.36 2.20 -24.32
N PHE A 213 15.18 2.05 -23.69
CA PHE A 213 14.91 0.99 -22.72
C PHE A 213 15.13 -0.40 -23.33
N ILE A 214 14.61 -0.64 -24.54
CA ILE A 214 14.78 -1.89 -25.29
C ILE A 214 16.27 -2.22 -25.48
N ASN A 215 17.10 -1.23 -25.86
CA ASN A 215 18.53 -1.44 -26.14
C ASN A 215 19.43 -1.36 -24.89
N SER A 216 18.88 -0.99 -23.73
CA SER A 216 19.62 -0.90 -22.46
C SER A 216 19.72 -2.25 -21.74
N ASP A 217 20.62 -2.34 -20.76
CA ASP A 217 20.70 -3.48 -19.84
C ASP A 217 19.69 -3.42 -18.68
N VAL A 218 18.77 -2.44 -18.70
CA VAL A 218 17.68 -2.33 -17.73
C VAL A 218 16.60 -3.35 -18.05
N LYS A 219 16.24 -4.19 -17.08
CA LYS A 219 15.21 -5.24 -17.25
C LYS A 219 13.79 -4.79 -16.89
N PHE A 220 13.70 -3.79 -16.02
CA PHE A 220 12.44 -3.35 -15.44
C PHE A 220 12.16 -1.90 -15.77
N LEU A 221 10.94 -1.64 -16.23
CA LEU A 221 10.36 -0.31 -16.34
C LEU A 221 9.17 -0.23 -15.38
N LEU A 222 9.10 0.82 -14.56
CA LEU A 222 7.94 1.17 -13.77
C LEU A 222 7.36 2.49 -14.29
N ILE A 223 6.11 2.46 -14.71
CA ILE A 223 5.33 3.64 -15.10
C ILE A 223 4.40 3.99 -13.94
N ALA A 224 4.72 5.07 -13.25
CA ALA A 224 4.15 5.47 -11.97
C ALA A 224 3.02 6.50 -12.11
N GLY A 225 1.95 6.12 -12.80
CA GLY A 225 0.74 6.92 -12.90
C GLY A 225 0.67 7.82 -14.14
N ASP A 226 -0.51 8.37 -14.34
CA ASP A 226 -0.90 9.36 -15.33
C ASP A 226 -0.48 8.98 -16.76
N ILE A 227 -1.05 7.87 -17.22
CA ILE A 227 -0.78 7.27 -18.52
C ILE A 227 -1.58 7.99 -19.61
N GLY A 228 -2.85 8.31 -19.36
CA GLY A 228 -3.75 9.04 -20.26
C GLY A 228 -4.39 8.15 -21.32
N ASP A 229 -3.57 7.46 -22.14
CA ASP A 229 -4.06 6.51 -23.15
C ASP A 229 -3.36 5.14 -23.06
N LEU A 230 -4.09 4.16 -22.52
CA LEU A 230 -3.63 2.78 -22.40
C LEU A 230 -3.37 2.11 -23.76
N LYS A 231 -4.13 2.43 -24.80
CA LYS A 231 -3.92 1.83 -26.14
C LYS A 231 -2.66 2.39 -26.78
N ALA A 232 -2.41 3.70 -26.62
CA ALA A 232 -1.16 4.31 -27.04
C ALA A 232 0.03 3.68 -26.32
N LEU A 233 -0.10 3.44 -25.00
CA LEU A 233 0.91 2.74 -24.22
C LEU A 233 1.16 1.31 -24.73
N GLU A 234 0.10 0.53 -24.98
CA GLU A 234 0.21 -0.83 -25.52
C GLU A 234 0.90 -0.86 -26.90
N SER A 235 0.59 0.11 -27.76
CA SER A 235 1.23 0.28 -29.07
C SER A 235 2.70 0.64 -28.94
N LEU A 236 3.02 1.58 -28.05
CA LEU A 236 4.39 2.05 -27.77
C LEU A 236 5.30 0.91 -27.30
N LEU A 237 4.76 0.00 -26.48
CA LEU A 237 5.49 -1.10 -25.87
C LEU A 237 5.40 -2.42 -26.65
N SER A 238 4.81 -2.41 -27.84
CA SER A 238 4.62 -3.62 -28.67
C SER A 238 5.93 -4.29 -29.08
N ASP A 239 6.99 -3.50 -29.28
CA ASP A 239 8.33 -3.98 -29.65
C ASP A 239 9.21 -4.37 -28.45
N VAL A 240 8.70 -4.26 -27.21
CA VAL A 240 9.47 -4.59 -26.02
C VAL A 240 9.69 -6.11 -25.94
N PRO A 241 10.95 -6.58 -25.87
CA PRO A 241 11.25 -8.01 -25.76
C PRO A 241 10.69 -8.66 -24.49
N ARG A 242 10.35 -9.95 -24.56
CA ARG A 242 9.71 -10.70 -23.47
C ARG A 242 10.58 -10.86 -22.21
N GLU A 243 11.89 -10.73 -22.34
CA GLU A 243 12.84 -10.74 -21.23
C GLU A 243 12.80 -9.47 -20.37
N LYS A 244 12.15 -8.40 -20.86
CA LYS A 244 11.91 -7.18 -20.10
C LYS A 244 10.51 -7.22 -19.50
N THR A 245 10.32 -6.51 -18.39
CA THR A 245 9.02 -6.42 -17.72
C THR A 245 8.68 -4.97 -17.46
N VAL A 246 7.45 -4.59 -17.81
CA VAL A 246 6.93 -3.25 -17.61
C VAL A 246 5.82 -3.30 -16.59
N PHE A 247 6.04 -2.70 -15.43
CA PHE A 247 5.02 -2.46 -14.42
C PHE A 247 4.39 -1.11 -14.70
N PHE A 248 3.07 -1.01 -14.51
CA PHE A 248 2.40 0.28 -14.57
C PHE A 248 1.29 0.35 -13.52
N ILE A 249 1.13 1.54 -12.94
CA ILE A 249 0.07 1.88 -11.99
C ILE A 249 -0.78 3.00 -12.60
N PRO A 250 -2.11 3.00 -12.39
CA PRO A 250 -2.97 4.10 -12.81
C PRO A 250 -2.70 5.36 -11.96
N GLY A 251 -2.75 6.52 -12.60
CA GLY A 251 -2.80 7.81 -11.91
C GLY A 251 -4.21 8.38 -11.83
N GLU A 252 -4.31 9.65 -11.43
CA GLU A 252 -5.58 10.34 -11.21
C GLU A 252 -6.35 10.53 -12.53
N ILE A 253 -5.65 10.73 -13.65
CA ILE A 253 -6.29 10.86 -14.96
C ILE A 253 -6.83 9.53 -15.48
N ASP A 254 -6.19 8.42 -15.09
CA ASP A 254 -6.56 7.07 -15.53
C ASP A 254 -7.75 6.52 -14.73
N ASP A 255 -7.76 6.78 -13.41
CA ASP A 255 -8.83 6.36 -12.51
C ASP A 255 -8.90 7.27 -11.27
N LYS A 256 -10.02 7.96 -11.09
CA LYS A 256 -10.25 8.89 -9.97
C LYS A 256 -10.43 8.21 -8.61
N ARG A 257 -10.49 6.88 -8.55
CA ARG A 257 -10.65 6.13 -7.30
C ARG A 257 -9.32 6.02 -6.57
N TYR A 258 -9.35 6.03 -5.23
CA TYR A 258 -8.19 5.70 -4.42
C TYR A 258 -8.51 4.65 -3.36
N PRO A 259 -7.78 3.51 -3.31
CA PRO A 259 -6.83 3.07 -4.34
C PRO A 259 -7.56 2.67 -5.63
N ALA A 260 -6.95 2.92 -6.78
CA ALA A 260 -7.41 2.49 -8.09
C ALA A 260 -6.94 1.05 -8.35
N PRO A 261 -7.84 0.14 -8.80
CA PRO A 261 -7.44 -1.21 -9.17
C PRO A 261 -6.58 -1.22 -10.45
N PRO A 262 -5.82 -2.30 -10.71
CA PRO A 262 -5.06 -2.46 -11.94
C PRO A 262 -5.92 -2.27 -13.20
N MET A 263 -5.43 -1.51 -14.17
CA MET A 263 -6.08 -1.38 -15.46
C MET A 263 -5.97 -2.69 -16.26
N GLU A 264 -7.01 -3.02 -17.02
CA GLU A 264 -7.01 -4.27 -17.79
C GLU A 264 -6.18 -4.15 -19.08
N THR A 265 -5.21 -5.05 -19.26
CA THR A 265 -4.43 -5.19 -20.49
C THR A 265 -4.38 -6.65 -20.96
N ARG A 266 -4.20 -6.85 -22.27
CA ARG A 266 -3.94 -8.17 -22.87
C ARG A 266 -2.46 -8.39 -23.22
N ASN A 267 -1.60 -7.39 -23.03
CA ASN A 267 -0.18 -7.47 -23.37
C ASN A 267 0.57 -8.23 -22.27
N SER A 268 1.27 -9.31 -22.65
CA SER A 268 1.98 -10.18 -21.70
C SER A 268 3.24 -9.57 -21.07
N VAL A 269 3.77 -8.49 -21.64
CA VAL A 269 4.94 -7.76 -21.12
C VAL A 269 4.52 -6.76 -20.04
N LEU A 270 3.26 -6.34 -20.07
CA LEU A 270 2.68 -5.39 -19.14
C LEU A 270 2.16 -6.10 -17.88
N VAL A 271 2.57 -5.60 -16.72
CA VAL A 271 2.10 -6.03 -15.41
C VAL A 271 1.35 -4.87 -14.76
N PRO A 272 0.00 -4.85 -14.84
CA PRO A 272 -0.80 -3.80 -14.23
C PRO A 272 -0.84 -3.98 -12.70
N LEU A 273 -0.65 -2.88 -11.98
CA LEU A 273 -0.67 -2.81 -10.52
C LEU A 273 -1.68 -1.73 -10.07
N SER A 274 -2.19 -1.85 -8.85
CA SER A 274 -2.94 -0.77 -8.20
C SER A 274 -2.00 0.35 -7.76
N ASN A 275 -2.54 1.57 -7.64
CA ASN A 275 -1.84 2.65 -6.92
C ASN A 275 -2.01 2.53 -5.39
#